data_AF-A0A4P9YYP8-F1
#
_entry.id   AF-A0A4P9YYP8-F1
#
_cell.length_a   1.000
_cell.length_b   1.000
_cell.length_c   1.000
_cell.angle_alpha   90.00
_cell.angle_beta   90.00
_cell.angle_gamma   90.00
#
_symmetry.space_group_name_H-M   'P 1'
#
loop_
_entity.id
_entity.type
_entity.pdbx_description
1 polymer ?
#
loop_
_entity_poly.entity_id
_entity_poly.type
_entity_poly.pdbx_seq_one_letter_code
_entity_poly.pdbx_strand_id
1 'polypeptide(L)'
;LLRYVVALHTRPLRTKALTAGILNGLQELIAQQVARRLRSDQASRKRAAFPIDRRVVHMALYGFLVSGPLNHYLYDLLNRVVAGRKGTRYVIGQLLAANLIISPILNTVYLAAMEVIATGRPRIGQMQLAVRRGLMPMMRTSWMLFPLVQLSAQRYLPPQLWVPYFNLVGFVFGVYFN
;
A
#
# COMPACT_ATOMS: atom_id res chain seq x y z
N LEU A 1 17.59 13.34 -5.48
CA LEU A 1 16.63 12.73 -6.44
C LEU A 1 17.31 11.83 -7.49
N LEU A 2 18.31 12.33 -8.23
CA LEU A 2 19.01 11.57 -9.29
C LEU A 2 19.53 10.18 -8.85
N ARG A 3 20.18 10.08 -7.68
CA ARG A 3 20.69 8.80 -7.14
C ARG A 3 19.59 7.75 -6.92
N TYR A 4 18.38 8.18 -6.51
CA TYR A 4 17.24 7.29 -6.32
C TYR A 4 16.70 6.77 -7.65
N VAL A 5 16.58 7.65 -8.65
CA VAL A 5 16.17 7.26 -10.00
C VAL A 5 17.17 6.27 -10.61
N VAL A 6 18.47 6.52 -10.46
CA VAL A 6 19.52 5.56 -10.89
C VAL A 6 19.41 4.22 -10.17
N ALA A 7 19.15 4.22 -8.86
CA ALA A 7 18.94 2.98 -8.10
C ALA A 7 17.67 2.22 -8.50
N LEU A 8 16.61 2.92 -8.90
CA LEU A 8 15.38 2.31 -9.44
C LEU A 8 15.62 1.59 -10.76
N HIS A 9 16.51 2.11 -11.62
CA HIS A 9 16.85 1.45 -12.89
C HIS A 9 17.86 0.32 -12.72
N THR A 10 18.88 0.50 -11.89
CA THR A 10 20.00 -0.46 -11.75
C THR A 10 19.68 -1.62 -10.80
N ARG A 11 18.87 -1.38 -9.76
CA ARG A 11 18.51 -2.39 -8.73
C ARG A 11 17.02 -2.26 -8.37
N PRO A 12 16.10 -2.45 -9.34
CA PRO A 12 14.67 -2.13 -9.19
C PRO A 12 14.01 -2.84 -8.02
N LEU A 13 14.25 -4.15 -7.85
CA LEU A 13 13.64 -4.94 -6.78
C LEU A 13 14.06 -4.42 -5.40
N ARG A 14 15.36 -4.25 -5.16
CA ARG A 14 15.90 -3.83 -3.85
C ARG A 14 15.41 -2.42 -3.49
N THR A 15 15.47 -1.49 -4.44
CA THR A 15 15.05 -0.11 -4.22
C THR A 15 13.55 -0.04 -3.92
N LYS A 16 12.71 -0.73 -4.72
CA LYS A 16 11.26 -0.77 -4.50
C LYS A 16 10.90 -1.45 -3.17
N ALA A 17 11.59 -2.53 -2.80
CA ALA A 17 11.41 -3.21 -1.52
C ALA A 17 11.75 -2.30 -0.33
N LEU A 18 12.90 -1.63 -0.36
CA LEU A 18 13.28 -0.68 0.70
C LEU A 18 12.28 0.45 0.83
N THR A 19 11.87 1.04 -0.29
CA THR A 19 10.83 2.08 -0.29
C THR A 19 9.52 1.56 0.31
N ALA A 20 9.08 0.37 -0.08
CA ALA A 20 7.86 -0.24 0.46
C ALA A 20 7.97 -0.48 1.98
N GLY A 21 9.12 -0.97 2.47
CA GLY A 21 9.37 -1.15 3.91
C GLY A 21 9.27 0.16 4.69
N ILE A 22 9.95 1.20 4.23
CA ILE A 22 9.92 2.52 4.89
C ILE A 22 8.49 3.07 4.91
N LEU A 23 7.77 3.02 3.78
CA LEU A 23 6.41 3.54 3.69
C LEU A 23 5.44 2.79 4.59
N ASN A 24 5.48 1.45 4.61
CA ASN A 24 4.58 0.66 5.47
C ASN A 24 4.84 0.91 6.97
N GLY A 25 6.11 1.01 7.37
CA GLY A 25 6.46 1.35 8.75
C GLY A 25 5.98 2.76 9.14
N LEU A 26 6.17 3.74 8.26
CA LEU A 26 5.67 5.10 8.49
C LEU A 26 4.14 5.18 8.54
N GLN A 27 3.45 4.43 7.68
CA GLN A 27 1.99 4.37 7.70
C GLN A 27 1.47 3.86 9.04
N GLU A 28 2.01 2.75 9.54
CA GLU A 28 1.67 2.21 10.86
C GLU A 28 1.99 3.20 11.99
N LEU A 29 3.18 3.82 11.95
CA LEU A 29 3.57 4.80 12.98
C LEU A 29 2.59 5.98 13.05
N ILE A 30 2.17 6.51 11.90
CA ILE A 30 1.23 7.64 11.82
C ILE A 30 -0.18 7.18 12.19
N ALA A 31 -0.64 6.02 11.73
CA ALA A 31 -1.95 5.47 12.07
C ALA A 31 -2.13 5.36 13.59
N GLN A 32 -1.12 4.81 14.28
CA GLN A 32 -1.13 4.75 15.74
C GLN A 32 -1.17 6.14 16.41
N GLN A 33 -0.45 7.13 15.87
CA GLN A 33 -0.48 8.51 16.39
C GLN A 33 -1.86 9.15 16.23
N VAL A 34 -2.48 8.98 15.06
CA VAL A 34 -3.83 9.50 14.78
C VAL A 34 -4.84 8.82 15.71
N ALA A 35 -4.81 7.48 15.83
CA ALA A 35 -5.70 6.73 16.71
C ALA A 35 -5.59 7.17 18.18
N ARG A 36 -4.37 7.44 18.67
CA ARG A 36 -4.16 7.98 20.04
C ARG A 36 -4.78 9.37 20.23
N ARG A 37 -4.68 10.25 19.23
CA ARG A 37 -5.26 11.59 19.29
C ARG A 37 -6.79 11.56 19.25
N LEU A 38 -7.37 10.68 18.45
CA LEU A 38 -8.83 10.53 18.33
C LEU A 38 -9.45 9.89 19.59
N ARG A 39 -8.74 8.98 20.26
CA ARG A 39 -9.17 8.32 21.51
C ARG A 39 -8.95 9.17 22.77
N SER A 40 -9.11 10.48 22.68
CA SER A 40 -8.94 11.43 23.79
C SER A 40 -9.92 11.13 24.95
N ASP A 41 -9.56 10.16 25.79
CA ASP A 41 -10.11 9.94 27.12
C ASP A 41 -9.01 10.22 28.16
N GLN A 42 -9.33 11.02 29.18
CA GLN A 42 -8.39 11.76 30.03
C GLN A 42 -7.38 10.90 30.83
N ALA A 43 -7.52 9.57 30.83
CA ALA A 43 -6.69 8.64 31.60
C ALA A 43 -5.32 8.28 30.96
N SER A 44 -5.12 8.55 29.66
CA SER A 44 -3.96 7.98 28.92
C SER A 44 -2.69 8.84 28.88
N ARG A 45 -2.68 10.01 29.53
CA ARG A 45 -1.55 10.96 29.51
C ARG A 45 -0.25 10.47 30.18
N LYS A 46 -0.26 9.31 30.84
CA LYS A 46 0.90 8.79 31.60
C LYS A 46 1.83 7.82 30.85
N ARG A 47 1.64 7.53 29.56
CA ARG A 47 2.64 6.78 28.77
C ARG A 47 3.42 7.69 27.84
N ALA A 48 4.32 8.47 28.47
CA ALA A 48 5.41 9.12 27.78
C ALA A 48 6.46 8.07 27.40
N ALA A 49 6.41 7.60 26.15
CA ALA A 49 7.57 7.36 25.30
C ALA A 49 7.05 7.12 23.87
N PHE A 50 7.79 7.60 22.87
CA PHE A 50 7.66 7.21 21.47
C PHE A 50 8.54 5.98 21.21
N PRO A 51 8.14 4.73 21.49
CA PRO A 51 8.84 3.62 20.86
C PRO A 51 8.22 3.41 19.48
N ILE A 52 9.08 3.32 18.47
CA ILE A 52 8.80 2.43 17.35
C ILE A 52 8.47 1.08 17.98
N ASP A 53 7.19 0.74 18.03
CA ASP A 53 6.76 -0.50 18.66
C ASP A 53 7.05 -1.67 17.71
N ARG A 54 6.89 -2.89 18.22
CA ARG A 54 7.11 -4.09 17.41
C ARG A 54 6.26 -4.04 16.14
N ARG A 55 5.03 -3.51 16.19
CA ARG A 55 4.12 -3.48 15.04
C ARG A 55 4.66 -2.61 13.89
N VAL A 56 5.23 -1.44 14.17
CA VAL A 56 5.91 -0.61 13.16
C VAL A 56 7.05 -1.36 12.47
N VAL A 57 7.88 -2.08 13.23
CA VAL A 57 8.98 -2.88 12.67
C VAL A 57 8.45 -4.03 11.81
N HIS A 58 7.41 -4.74 12.27
CA HIS A 58 6.81 -5.83 11.50
C HIS A 58 6.18 -5.32 10.19
N MET A 59 5.57 -4.14 10.20
CA MET A 59 5.04 -3.51 8.99
C MET A 59 6.14 -3.07 8.02
N ALA A 60 7.27 -2.58 8.54
CA ALA A 60 8.43 -2.29 7.72
C ALA A 60 9.03 -3.56 7.09
N LEU A 61 9.13 -4.65 7.86
CA LEU A 61 9.58 -5.95 7.36
C LEU A 61 8.59 -6.54 6.33
N TYR A 62 7.29 -6.42 6.56
CA TYR A 62 6.25 -6.80 5.60
C TYR A 62 6.42 -6.02 4.28
N GLY A 63 6.61 -4.70 4.37
CA GLY A 63 6.85 -3.85 3.21
C GLY A 63 8.08 -4.29 2.41
N PHE A 64 9.17 -4.59 3.11
CA PHE A 64 10.45 -4.96 2.50
C PHE A 64 10.48 -6.39 1.93
N LEU A 65 10.00 -7.37 2.70
CA LEU A 65 10.16 -8.80 2.37
C LEU A 65 8.99 -9.35 1.55
N VAL A 66 7.80 -8.76 1.67
CA VAL A 66 6.57 -9.32 1.08
C VAL A 66 5.96 -8.34 0.08
N SER A 67 5.50 -7.17 0.54
CA SER A 67 4.75 -6.23 -0.29
C SER A 67 5.56 -5.73 -1.49
N GLY A 68 6.78 -5.26 -1.26
CA GLY A 68 7.66 -4.74 -2.31
C GLY A 68 7.99 -5.75 -3.41
N PRO A 69 8.50 -6.95 -3.08
CA PRO A 69 8.76 -8.01 -4.05
C PRO A 69 7.50 -8.48 -4.78
N LEU A 70 6.41 -8.74 -4.05
CA LEU A 70 5.15 -9.18 -4.66
C LEU A 70 4.63 -8.15 -5.67
N ASN A 71 4.63 -6.88 -5.29
CA ASN A 71 4.23 -5.78 -6.16
C ASN A 71 5.15 -5.69 -7.38
N HIS A 72 6.47 -5.83 -7.20
CA HIS A 72 7.42 -5.82 -8.31
C HIS A 72 7.11 -6.88 -9.36
N TYR A 73 6.96 -8.14 -8.95
CA TYR A 73 6.77 -9.25 -9.89
C TYR A 73 5.39 -9.23 -10.56
N LEU A 74 4.32 -8.88 -9.84
CA LEU A 74 2.98 -8.79 -10.43
C LEU A 74 2.91 -7.71 -11.51
N TYR A 75 3.45 -6.52 -11.23
CA TYR A 75 3.48 -5.44 -12.23
C TYR A 75 4.48 -5.72 -13.35
N ASP A 76 5.60 -6.40 -13.08
CA ASP A 76 6.52 -6.81 -14.14
C ASP A 76 5.84 -7.80 -15.10
N LEU A 77 5.10 -8.78 -14.58
CA LEU A 77 4.31 -9.71 -15.38
C LEU A 77 3.25 -8.98 -16.22
N LEU A 78 2.48 -8.07 -15.62
CA LEU A 78 1.48 -7.29 -16.34
C LEU A 78 2.11 -6.46 -17.47
N ASN A 79 3.25 -5.81 -17.19
CA ASN A 79 3.95 -5.01 -18.18
C ASN A 79 4.47 -5.88 -19.34
N ARG A 80 4.94 -7.11 -19.08
CA ARG A 80 5.36 -8.05 -20.12
C ARG A 80 4.18 -8.48 -21.00
N VAL A 81 3.00 -8.71 -20.44
CA VAL A 81 1.78 -9.08 -21.20
C VAL A 81 1.34 -7.96 -22.15
N VAL A 82 1.57 -6.69 -21.76
CA VAL A 82 1.19 -5.51 -22.54
C VAL A 82 2.35 -4.99 -23.42
N ALA A 83 3.56 -5.53 -23.26
CA ALA A 83 4.75 -5.09 -23.97
C ALA A 83 4.57 -5.14 -25.49
N GLY A 84 4.99 -4.06 -26.17
CA GLY A 84 4.86 -3.93 -27.62
C GLY A 84 3.44 -3.63 -28.12
N ARG A 85 2.42 -3.64 -27.26
CA ARG A 85 1.03 -3.34 -27.62
C ARG A 85 0.75 -1.84 -27.46
N LYS A 86 0.24 -1.19 -28.51
CA LYS A 86 -0.05 0.25 -28.54
C LYS A 86 -1.54 0.53 -28.73
N GLY A 87 -2.01 1.62 -28.14
CA GLY A 87 -3.38 2.12 -28.30
C GLY A 87 -4.19 2.10 -27.00
N THR A 88 -5.24 2.94 -26.97
CA THR A 88 -6.06 3.21 -25.79
C THR A 88 -6.66 1.94 -25.17
N ARG A 89 -7.05 0.95 -26.00
CA ARG A 89 -7.60 -0.33 -25.52
C ARG A 89 -6.65 -1.09 -24.59
N TYR A 90 -5.35 -1.03 -24.84
CA TYR A 90 -4.36 -1.74 -24.02
C TYR A 90 -4.06 -0.98 -22.74
N VAL A 91 -4.08 0.36 -22.78
CA VAL A 91 -3.97 1.20 -21.58
C VAL A 91 -5.15 0.94 -20.65
N ILE A 92 -6.38 0.93 -21.18
CA ILE A 92 -7.60 0.62 -20.42
C ILE A 92 -7.53 -0.82 -19.90
N GLY A 93 -7.18 -1.78 -20.74
CA GLY A 93 -7.05 -3.19 -20.34
C GLY A 93 -6.01 -3.41 -19.23
N GLN A 94 -4.86 -2.73 -19.32
CA GLN A 94 -3.82 -2.77 -18.29
C GLN A 94 -4.30 -2.19 -16.97
N LEU A 95 -5.03 -1.07 -17.01
CA LEU A 95 -5.62 -0.45 -15.82
C LEU A 95 -6.66 -1.36 -15.17
N LEU A 96 -7.52 -2.00 -15.98
CA LEU A 96 -8.51 -2.96 -15.49
C LEU A 96 -7.82 -4.19 -14.88
N ALA A 97 -6.79 -4.75 -15.52
CA ALA A 97 -6.04 -5.87 -14.96
C ALA A 97 -5.34 -5.49 -13.64
N ALA A 98 -4.75 -4.29 -13.55
CA ALA A 98 -4.16 -3.80 -12.31
C ALA A 98 -5.22 -3.71 -11.18
N ASN A 99 -6.43 -3.24 -11.49
CA ASN A 99 -7.49 -3.04 -10.49
C ASN A 99 -8.29 -4.30 -10.14
N LEU A 100 -8.52 -5.20 -11.10
CA LEU A 100 -9.39 -6.36 -10.94
C LEU A 100 -8.64 -7.66 -10.69
N ILE A 101 -7.31 -7.69 -10.91
CA ILE A 101 -6.49 -8.88 -10.70
C ILE A 101 -5.37 -8.59 -9.69
N ILE A 102 -4.52 -7.61 -9.95
CA ILE A 102 -3.36 -7.34 -9.09
C ILE A 102 -3.82 -6.81 -7.72
N SER A 103 -4.69 -5.80 -7.70
CA SER A 103 -5.16 -5.18 -6.45
C SER A 103 -5.82 -6.19 -5.49
N PRO A 104 -6.74 -7.08 -5.91
CA PRO A 104 -7.26 -8.13 -5.03
C PRO A 104 -6.20 -9.06 -4.44
N ILE A 105 -5.18 -9.44 -5.23
CA ILE A 105 -4.08 -10.29 -4.75
C ILE A 105 -3.29 -9.55 -3.67
N LEU A 106 -2.88 -8.31 -3.96
CA LEU A 106 -2.12 -7.49 -3.01
C LEU A 106 -2.90 -7.24 -1.72
N ASN A 107 -4.18 -6.89 -1.81
CA ASN A 107 -5.04 -6.63 -0.66
C ASN A 107 -5.31 -7.90 0.16
N THR A 108 -5.45 -9.05 -0.50
CA THR A 108 -5.58 -10.35 0.19
C THR A 108 -4.34 -10.67 1.02
N VAL A 109 -3.15 -10.52 0.43
CA VAL A 109 -1.88 -10.76 1.12
C VAL A 109 -1.69 -9.76 2.26
N TYR A 110 -2.04 -8.49 2.05
CA TYR A 110 -2.00 -7.45 3.07
C TYR A 110 -2.90 -7.78 4.28
N LEU A 111 -4.17 -8.11 4.06
CA LEU A 111 -5.11 -8.44 5.13
C LEU A 111 -4.67 -9.69 5.90
N ALA A 112 -4.17 -10.71 5.20
CA ALA A 112 -3.63 -11.90 5.82
C ALA A 112 -2.39 -11.58 6.67
N ALA A 113 -1.45 -10.79 6.14
CA ALA A 113 -0.26 -10.37 6.86
C ALA A 113 -0.60 -9.51 8.09
N MET A 114 -1.59 -8.61 7.96
CA MET A 114 -2.03 -7.77 9.06
C MET A 114 -2.59 -8.58 10.23
N GLU A 115 -3.36 -9.64 9.94
CA GLU A 115 -3.84 -10.55 10.98
C GLU A 115 -2.67 -11.27 11.68
N VAL A 116 -1.66 -11.73 10.94
CA VAL A 116 -0.47 -12.37 11.52
C VAL A 116 0.33 -11.40 12.38
N ILE A 117 0.48 -10.15 11.95
CA ILE A 117 1.20 -9.11 12.69
C ILE A 117 0.44 -8.74 13.98
N ALA A 118 -0.89 -8.62 13.91
CA ALA A 118 -1.72 -8.29 15.06
C ALA A 118 -1.75 -9.42 16.11
N THR A 119 -1.83 -10.68 15.68
CA THR A 119 -1.93 -11.84 16.58
C THR A 119 -0.57 -12.41 16.97
N GLY A 120 0.49 -12.05 16.25
CA GLY A 120 1.85 -12.57 16.41
C GLY A 120 2.04 -14.03 15.99
N ARG A 121 1.01 -14.70 15.42
CA ARG A 121 1.09 -16.11 15.01
C ARG A 121 0.26 -16.37 13.75
N PRO A 122 0.78 -17.16 12.78
CA PRO A 122 0.01 -17.53 11.61
C PRO A 122 -1.08 -18.54 11.97
N ARG A 123 -2.35 -18.18 11.75
CA ARG A 123 -3.51 -19.07 11.89
C ARG A 123 -4.36 -18.97 10.65
N ILE A 124 -4.35 -20.02 9.83
CA ILE A 124 -5.00 -20.02 8.51
C ILE A 124 -6.47 -19.63 8.61
N GLY A 125 -7.22 -20.17 9.57
CA GLY A 125 -8.63 -19.83 9.76
C GLY A 125 -8.87 -18.35 10.08
N GLN A 126 -8.00 -17.72 10.89
CA GLN A 126 -8.11 -16.29 11.23
C GLN A 126 -7.72 -15.42 10.04
N MET A 127 -6.67 -15.78 9.31
CA MET A 127 -6.26 -15.07 8.09
C MET A 127 -7.37 -15.11 7.03
N GLN A 128 -7.98 -16.28 6.81
CA GLN A 128 -9.12 -16.42 5.88
C GLN A 128 -10.31 -15.58 6.33
N LEU A 129 -10.60 -15.52 7.63
CA LEU A 129 -11.67 -14.70 8.17
C LEU A 129 -11.40 -13.21 7.99
N ALA A 130 -10.17 -12.76 8.24
CA ALA A 130 -9.73 -11.38 8.02
C ALA A 130 -9.88 -10.99 6.54
N VAL A 131 -9.43 -11.84 5.62
CA VAL A 131 -9.61 -11.62 4.17
C VAL A 131 -11.09 -11.58 3.80
N ARG A 132 -11.90 -12.55 4.24
CA ARG A 132 -13.34 -12.60 3.94
C ARG A 132 -14.08 -11.35 4.41
N ARG A 133 -13.71 -10.81 5.57
CA ARG A 133 -14.32 -9.61 6.15
C ARG A 133 -13.79 -8.32 5.53
N GLY A 134 -12.49 -8.24 5.27
CA GLY A 134 -11.82 -7.00 4.89
C GLY A 134 -11.71 -6.75 3.40
N LEU A 135 -11.67 -7.80 2.56
CA LEU A 135 -11.31 -7.65 1.15
C LEU A 135 -12.34 -6.82 0.39
N MET A 136 -13.62 -7.16 0.46
CA MET A 136 -14.64 -6.43 -0.30
C MET A 136 -14.79 -4.97 0.16
N PRO A 137 -14.82 -4.65 1.47
CA PRO A 137 -14.78 -3.26 1.92
C PRO A 137 -13.55 -2.51 1.40
N MET A 138 -12.35 -3.08 1.49
CA MET A 138 -11.11 -2.47 1.03
C MET A 138 -11.14 -2.21 -0.49
N MET A 139 -11.62 -3.19 -1.27
CA MET A 139 -11.78 -3.06 -2.73
C MET A 139 -12.79 -1.98 -3.09
N ARG A 140 -13.95 -1.93 -2.44
CA ARG A 140 -14.97 -0.89 -2.67
C ARG A 140 -14.42 0.51 -2.41
N THR A 141 -13.75 0.71 -1.28
CA THR A 141 -13.13 2.00 -0.96
C THR A 141 -12.08 2.37 -2.01
N SER A 142 -11.23 1.43 -2.44
CA SER A 142 -10.25 1.66 -3.51
C SER A 142 -10.91 2.03 -4.85
N TRP A 143 -11.95 1.31 -5.26
CA TRP A 143 -12.66 1.55 -6.51
C TRP A 143 -13.48 2.84 -6.50
N MET A 144 -13.91 3.31 -5.34
CA MET A 144 -14.58 4.61 -5.20
C MET A 144 -13.57 5.76 -5.15
N LEU A 145 -12.48 5.61 -4.41
CA LEU A 145 -11.45 6.66 -4.28
C LEU A 145 -10.69 6.86 -5.59
N PHE A 146 -10.27 5.79 -6.26
CA PHE A 146 -9.35 5.90 -7.39
C PHE A 146 -9.90 6.76 -8.55
N PRO A 147 -11.16 6.62 -9.01
CA PRO A 147 -11.74 7.50 -10.03
C PRO A 147 -11.84 8.95 -9.56
N LEU A 148 -12.23 9.19 -8.31
CA LEU A 148 -12.34 10.56 -7.77
C LEU A 148 -10.97 11.24 -7.72
N VAL A 149 -9.96 10.51 -7.27
CA VAL A 149 -8.57 10.96 -7.20
C VAL A 149 -8.04 11.21 -8.62
N GLN A 150 -8.31 10.31 -9.57
CA GLN A 150 -7.93 10.47 -10.98
C GLN A 150 -8.57 11.71 -11.61
N LEU A 151 -9.88 11.93 -11.40
CA LEU A 151 -10.60 13.10 -11.91
C LEU A 151 -10.07 14.39 -11.29
N SER A 152 -9.76 14.39 -9.99
CA SER A 152 -9.18 15.55 -9.33
C SER A 152 -7.78 15.88 -9.87
N ALA A 153 -6.95 14.87 -10.13
CA ALA A 153 -5.63 15.07 -10.73
C ALA A 153 -5.75 15.67 -12.14
N GLN A 154 -6.68 15.15 -12.97
CA GLN A 154 -6.90 15.65 -14.31
C GLN A 154 -7.45 17.08 -14.35
N ARG A 155 -8.29 17.46 -13.38
CA ARG A 155 -8.92 18.79 -13.35
C ARG A 155 -8.02 19.87 -12.77
N TYR A 156 -7.21 19.54 -11.75
CA TYR A 156 -6.53 20.55 -10.93
C TYR A 156 -5.01 20.51 -11.01
N LEU A 157 -4.41 19.43 -11.54
CA LEU A 157 -2.96 19.25 -11.51
C LEU A 157 -2.34 19.09 -12.90
N PRO A 158 -1.20 19.74 -13.17
CA PRO A 158 -0.42 19.46 -14.36
C PRO A 158 0.13 18.01 -14.32
N PRO A 159 0.28 17.32 -15.47
CA PRO A 159 0.64 15.89 -15.54
C PRO A 159 1.91 15.50 -14.77
N GLN A 160 2.87 16.42 -14.63
CA GLN A 160 4.14 16.18 -13.94
C GLN A 160 3.94 15.96 -12.42
N LEU A 161 2.84 16.45 -11.85
CA LEU A 161 2.53 16.31 -10.42
C LEU A 161 1.66 15.09 -10.11
N TRP A 162 1.20 14.34 -11.11
CA TRP A 162 0.28 13.22 -10.89
C TRP A 162 0.92 12.08 -10.09
N VAL A 163 2.16 11.71 -10.41
CA VAL A 163 2.87 10.63 -9.70
C VAL A 163 3.05 10.94 -8.20
N PRO A 164 3.62 12.10 -7.79
CA PRO A 164 3.72 12.40 -6.37
C PRO A 164 2.35 12.56 -5.70
N TYR A 165 1.33 13.08 -6.40
CA TYR A 165 -0.04 13.17 -5.89
C TYR A 165 -0.64 11.79 -5.59
N PHE A 166 -0.59 10.85 -6.54
CA PHE A 166 -1.11 9.48 -6.32
C PHE A 166 -0.33 8.74 -5.23
N ASN A 167 0.98 8.94 -5.13
CA ASN A 167 1.78 8.38 -4.04
C ASN A 167 1.34 8.92 -2.67
N LEU A 168 1.03 10.22 -2.57
CA LEU A 168 0.53 10.84 -1.34
C LEU A 168 -0.85 10.28 -0.97
N VAL A 169 -1.79 10.21 -1.91
CA VAL A 169 -3.12 9.64 -1.66
C VAL A 169 -3.03 8.18 -1.25
N GLY A 170 -2.22 7.38 -1.95
CA GLY A 170 -1.96 5.99 -1.60
C GLY A 170 -1.33 5.85 -0.21
N PHE A 171 -0.45 6.78 0.17
CA PHE A 171 0.11 6.81 1.51
C PHE A 171 -0.97 7.03 2.57
N VAL A 172 -1.82 8.05 2.40
CA VAL A 172 -2.94 8.37 3.31
C VAL A 172 -3.94 7.21 3.38
N PHE A 173 -4.25 6.58 2.24
CA PHE A 173 -5.09 5.39 2.19
C PHE A 173 -4.52 4.27 3.06
N GLY A 174 -3.22 3.98 2.99
CA GLY A 174 -2.61 2.98 3.85
C GLY A 174 -2.57 3.38 5.34
N VAL A 175 -2.45 4.67 5.67
CA VAL A 175 -2.61 5.15 7.06
C VAL A 175 -4.03 4.85 7.58
N TYR A 176 -5.06 4.98 6.74
CA TYR A 176 -6.45 4.74 7.12
C TYR A 176 -6.75 3.25 7.39
N PHE A 177 -6.09 2.34 6.67
CA PHE A 177 -6.32 0.89 6.79
C PHE A 177 -5.43 0.18 7.82
N ASN A 178 -4.31 0.78 8.24
CA ASN A 178 -3.45 0.27 9.32
C ASN A 178 -4.04 0.54 10.71
#